data_AF-A0A7S0J339-F1
#
_entry.id   AF-A0A7S0J339-F1
#
_cell.length_a   1.000
_cell.length_b   1.000
_cell.length_c   1.000
_cell.angle_alpha   90.00
_cell.angle_beta   90.00
_cell.angle_gamma   90.00
#
_symmetry.space_group_name_H-M   'P 1'
#
loop_
_entity.id
_entity.type
_entity.pdbx_description
1 polymer ?
#
loop_
_entity_poly.entity_id
_entity_poly.type
_entity_poly.pdbx_seq_one_letter_code
_entity_poly.pdbx_strand_id
1 'polypeptide(L)'
;AKALHYVEMEFDMAHPVKTIEALIQINQQLQNTEAAKGVLVYAATKVGGASSVKEGWYEKLHDWTMALEAYEHRQRSAPDVWEWKLGRMRCHQALYEWEPLRELVRESNHLLFNASAASNAVSTAEQRYELSKLGAAAAFNLAVSGDDGDEEEHWKMLQMYVEAMEPGCIAQGVMRIALAVHNHEFAVGQQYIDVVRSMIGAELTALVGESYKRAYGLMVGLQQLVELEEIILHNVSPSTLPRDRLITLWRNRLDGCERDLDVWMELLSMQALAIKLPDNVHAAQKL
;
A
#
# COMPACT_ATOMS: atom_id res chain seq x y z
N ALA A 1 -12.46 21.61 -5.10
CA ALA A 1 -12.92 23.01 -4.91
C ALA A 1 -14.43 23.15 -5.04
N LYS A 2 -15.04 23.00 -6.24
CA LYS A 2 -16.51 23.16 -6.40
C LYS A 2 -17.33 22.19 -5.53
N ALA A 3 -16.92 20.91 -5.47
CA ALA A 3 -17.57 19.92 -4.62
C ALA A 3 -17.54 20.31 -3.13
N LEU A 4 -16.40 20.81 -2.62
CA LEU A 4 -16.25 21.26 -1.23
C LEU A 4 -17.30 22.32 -0.86
N HIS A 5 -17.47 23.32 -1.72
CA HIS A 5 -18.42 24.41 -1.49
C HIS A 5 -19.88 23.91 -1.35
N TYR A 6 -20.32 22.99 -2.22
CA TYR A 6 -21.67 22.43 -2.12
C TYR A 6 -21.85 21.59 -0.85
N VAL A 7 -20.84 20.81 -0.46
CA VAL A 7 -20.89 19.99 0.76
C VAL A 7 -20.89 20.87 2.02
N GLU A 8 -20.14 21.97 2.05
CA GLU A 8 -20.19 22.96 3.15
C GLU A 8 -21.58 23.61 3.26
N MET A 9 -22.22 23.95 2.14
CA MET A 9 -23.59 24.48 2.16
C MET A 9 -24.61 23.44 2.68
N GLU A 10 -24.46 22.16 2.32
CA GLU A 10 -25.32 21.08 2.83
C GLU A 10 -25.11 20.83 4.33
N PHE A 11 -23.88 21.03 4.81
CA PHE A 11 -23.53 20.91 6.22
C PHE A 11 -24.31 21.90 7.09
N ASP A 12 -24.47 23.13 6.61
CA ASP A 12 -25.21 24.19 7.30
C ASP A 12 -26.73 23.92 7.34
N MET A 13 -27.26 23.06 6.46
CA MET A 13 -28.71 22.94 6.23
C MET A 13 -29.42 21.81 6.99
N ALA A 14 -28.89 20.58 7.12
CA ALA A 14 -29.70 19.52 7.76
C ALA A 14 -29.04 18.22 8.28
N HIS A 15 -27.79 17.82 7.97
CA HIS A 15 -27.30 16.47 8.36
C HIS A 15 -25.79 16.39 8.68
N PRO A 16 -25.36 16.56 9.95
CA PRO A 16 -23.93 16.68 10.25
C PRO A 16 -23.12 15.42 9.93
N VAL A 17 -23.60 14.21 10.26
CA VAL A 17 -22.75 12.99 10.25
C VAL A 17 -22.34 12.51 8.85
N LYS A 18 -23.28 12.47 7.89
CA LYS A 18 -22.95 12.05 6.51
C LYS A 18 -22.08 13.10 5.81
N THR A 19 -22.34 14.37 6.10
CA THR A 19 -21.62 15.49 5.52
C THR A 19 -20.21 15.62 6.10
N ILE A 20 -19.99 15.29 7.39
CA ILE A 20 -18.65 15.22 8.00
C ILE A 20 -17.73 14.27 7.25
N GLU A 21 -18.23 13.07 6.93
CA GLU A 21 -17.42 12.07 6.23
C GLU A 21 -17.02 12.54 4.82
N ALA A 22 -17.94 13.19 4.11
CA ALA A 22 -17.67 13.80 2.80
C ALA A 22 -16.70 14.99 2.93
N LEU A 23 -16.83 15.84 3.95
CA LEU A 23 -15.94 16.98 4.21
C LEU A 23 -14.51 16.52 4.52
N ILE A 24 -14.33 15.49 5.34
CA ILE A 24 -13.01 14.90 5.62
C ILE A 24 -12.38 14.40 4.31
N GLN A 25 -13.13 13.60 3.54
CA GLN A 25 -12.63 13.02 2.29
C GLN A 25 -12.27 14.08 1.24
N ILE A 26 -13.12 15.09 1.04
CA ILE A 26 -12.89 16.13 0.04
C ILE A 26 -11.70 17.02 0.47
N ASN A 27 -11.59 17.38 1.75
CA ASN A 27 -10.43 18.14 2.22
C ASN A 27 -9.14 17.34 2.05
N GLN A 28 -9.17 16.03 2.28
CA GLN A 28 -8.00 15.20 2.07
C GLN A 28 -7.61 15.04 0.61
N GLN A 29 -8.59 14.87 -0.29
CA GLN A 29 -8.34 14.91 -1.74
C GLN A 29 -7.78 16.25 -2.23
N LEU A 30 -8.01 17.33 -1.48
CA LEU A 30 -7.44 18.66 -1.74
C LEU A 30 -6.13 18.92 -1.00
N GLN A 31 -5.60 17.93 -0.27
CA GLN A 31 -4.42 18.03 0.60
C GLN A 31 -4.55 19.09 1.71
N ASN A 32 -5.78 19.43 2.11
CA ASN A 32 -6.07 20.29 3.25
C ASN A 32 -6.23 19.45 4.54
N THR A 33 -5.16 18.75 4.93
CA THR A 33 -5.14 17.84 6.08
C THR A 33 -5.57 18.50 7.38
N GLU A 34 -5.13 19.74 7.61
CA GLU A 34 -5.49 20.50 8.83
C GLU A 34 -6.98 20.85 8.88
N ALA A 35 -7.59 21.16 7.74
CA ALA A 35 -9.04 21.39 7.66
C ALA A 35 -9.80 20.08 7.92
N ALA A 36 -9.34 18.96 7.37
CA ALA A 36 -9.93 17.64 7.61
C ALA A 36 -9.85 17.23 9.09
N LYS A 37 -8.71 17.47 9.75
CA LYS A 37 -8.54 17.28 11.20
C LYS A 37 -9.49 18.17 12.01
N GLY A 38 -9.62 19.44 11.62
CA GLY A 38 -10.56 20.38 12.25
C GLY A 38 -12.00 19.89 12.20
N VAL A 39 -12.43 19.32 11.07
CA VAL A 39 -13.76 18.71 10.91
C VAL A 39 -13.93 17.50 11.84
N LEU A 40 -12.90 16.68 12.02
CA LEU A 40 -12.95 15.55 12.97
C LEU A 40 -13.05 16.01 14.42
N VAL A 41 -12.27 17.02 14.83
CA VAL A 41 -12.36 17.62 16.17
C VAL A 41 -13.76 18.20 16.40
N TYR A 42 -14.32 18.87 15.40
CA TYR A 42 -15.70 19.36 15.45
C TYR A 42 -16.69 18.21 15.65
N ALA A 43 -16.58 17.13 14.87
CA ALA A 43 -17.45 15.97 14.96
C ALA A 43 -17.42 15.32 16.36
N ALA A 44 -16.21 15.10 16.89
CA ALA A 44 -15.98 14.51 18.20
C ALA A 44 -16.53 15.36 19.35
N THR A 45 -16.51 16.69 19.23
CA THR A 45 -16.90 17.61 20.30
C THR A 45 -18.35 18.08 20.23
N LYS A 46 -18.95 18.19 19.04
CA LYS A 46 -20.26 18.84 18.84
C LYS A 46 -21.39 17.93 18.38
N VAL A 47 -21.10 16.81 17.70
CA VAL A 47 -22.15 16.04 16.99
C VAL A 47 -22.53 14.73 17.72
N GLY A 48 -21.63 14.11 18.49
CA GLY A 48 -22.01 12.87 19.19
C GLY A 48 -21.03 12.34 20.24
N GLY A 49 -20.09 13.15 20.72
CA GLY A 49 -19.01 12.69 21.61
C GLY A 49 -18.04 11.73 20.93
N ALA A 50 -17.05 11.24 21.68
CA ALA A 50 -16.03 10.30 21.20
C ALA A 50 -16.62 9.02 20.59
N SER A 51 -17.81 8.60 21.03
CA SER A 51 -18.51 7.39 20.55
C SER A 51 -19.09 7.50 19.14
N SER A 52 -19.15 8.72 18.57
CA SER A 52 -19.61 8.95 17.19
C SER A 52 -18.48 8.99 16.16
N VAL A 53 -17.23 9.04 16.62
CA VAL A 53 -16.06 9.03 15.75
C VAL A 53 -15.94 7.63 15.15
N LYS A 54 -16.03 7.55 13.83
CA LYS A 54 -15.84 6.29 13.10
C LYS A 54 -14.35 6.02 12.92
N GLU A 55 -13.97 4.76 13.01
CA GLU A 55 -12.60 4.25 12.87
C GLU A 55 -12.02 4.64 11.50
N GLY A 56 -12.83 4.49 10.45
CA GLY A 56 -12.48 4.87 9.09
C GLY A 56 -12.26 6.39 8.89
N TRP A 57 -12.56 7.25 9.87
CA TRP A 57 -12.20 8.66 9.77
C TRP A 57 -10.72 8.89 10.07
N TYR A 58 -10.14 8.16 11.03
CA TYR A 58 -8.69 8.22 11.29
C TYR A 58 -7.90 7.66 10.10
N GLU A 59 -8.40 6.58 9.49
CA GLU A 59 -7.85 6.00 8.26
C GLU A 59 -7.82 7.04 7.12
N LYS A 60 -8.94 7.75 6.90
CA LYS A 60 -9.03 8.82 5.89
C LYS A 60 -8.13 10.02 6.20
N LEU A 61 -7.72 10.21 7.45
CA LEU A 61 -6.81 11.29 7.85
C LEU A 61 -5.33 10.88 7.79
N HIS A 62 -5.03 9.62 7.46
CA HIS A 62 -3.69 9.03 7.56
C HIS A 62 -3.13 9.05 9.00
N ASP A 63 -4.03 9.06 10.00
CA ASP A 63 -3.66 8.90 11.42
C ASP A 63 -3.75 7.42 11.79
N TRP A 64 -2.79 6.65 11.28
CA TRP A 64 -2.82 5.19 11.32
C TRP A 64 -2.70 4.61 12.74
N THR A 65 -2.02 5.30 13.65
CA THR A 65 -1.90 4.90 15.06
C THR A 65 -3.25 5.00 15.76
N MET A 66 -3.95 6.13 15.62
CA MET A 66 -5.28 6.31 16.21
C MET A 66 -6.32 5.39 15.55
N ALA A 67 -6.21 5.17 14.23
CA ALA A 67 -7.06 4.23 13.51
C ALA A 67 -6.88 2.80 14.05
N LEU A 68 -5.63 2.36 14.24
CA LEU A 68 -5.32 1.04 14.76
C LEU A 68 -5.91 0.82 16.16
N GLU A 69 -5.70 1.77 17.09
CA GLU A 69 -6.26 1.72 18.44
C GLU A 69 -7.79 1.61 18.42
N ALA A 70 -8.44 2.39 17.55
CA ALA A 70 -9.88 2.39 17.40
C ALA A 70 -10.41 1.04 16.87
N TYR A 71 -9.75 0.49 15.83
CA TYR A 71 -10.10 -0.82 15.29
C TYR A 71 -9.88 -1.96 16.29
N GLU A 72 -8.78 -1.91 17.07
CA GLU A 72 -8.53 -2.89 18.14
C GLU A 72 -9.60 -2.85 19.23
N HIS A 73 -10.01 -1.66 19.64
CA HIS A 73 -11.09 -1.50 20.61
C HIS A 73 -12.41 -2.10 20.10
N ARG A 74 -12.75 -1.89 18.82
CA ARG A 74 -13.93 -2.49 18.19
C ARG A 74 -13.84 -4.00 18.08
N GLN A 75 -12.69 -4.52 17.67
CA GLN A 75 -12.51 -5.96 17.52
C GLN A 75 -12.61 -6.69 18.86
N ARG A 76 -12.16 -6.09 19.97
CA ARG A 76 -12.37 -6.66 21.33
C ARG A 76 -13.86 -6.83 21.65
N SER A 77 -14.70 -5.91 21.16
CA SER A 77 -16.15 -5.94 21.38
C SER A 77 -16.88 -6.87 20.40
N ALA A 78 -16.35 -7.03 19.18
CA ALA A 78 -16.90 -7.89 18.13
C ALA A 78 -15.77 -8.59 17.35
N PRO A 79 -15.26 -9.74 17.85
CA PRO A 79 -14.05 -10.38 17.31
C PRO A 79 -14.17 -10.89 15.88
N ASP A 80 -15.37 -11.30 15.47
CA ASP A 80 -15.62 -12.00 14.20
C ASP A 80 -15.94 -11.06 13.03
N VAL A 81 -15.99 -9.74 13.27
CA VAL A 81 -16.31 -8.75 12.24
C VAL A 81 -15.08 -8.50 11.36
N TRP A 82 -15.21 -8.81 10.08
CA TRP A 82 -14.13 -8.70 9.08
C TRP A 82 -13.59 -7.27 8.96
N GLU A 83 -14.47 -6.27 8.97
CA GLU A 83 -14.16 -4.88 8.74
C GLU A 83 -13.15 -4.34 9.75
N TRP A 84 -13.25 -4.77 11.02
CA TRP A 84 -12.28 -4.39 12.04
C TRP A 84 -10.93 -5.05 11.80
N LYS A 85 -10.93 -6.33 11.43
CA LYS A 85 -9.70 -7.05 11.11
C LYS A 85 -9.00 -6.46 9.88
N LEU A 86 -9.75 -6.17 8.82
CA LEU A 86 -9.25 -5.51 7.60
C LEU A 86 -8.70 -4.11 7.90
N GLY A 87 -9.40 -3.31 8.72
CA GLY A 87 -8.93 -2.00 9.16
C GLY A 87 -7.58 -2.07 9.86
N ARG A 88 -7.40 -3.03 10.80
CA ARG A 88 -6.10 -3.27 11.45
C ARG A 88 -5.02 -3.68 10.47
N MET A 89 -5.33 -4.57 9.52
CA MET A 89 -4.36 -4.98 8.49
C MET A 89 -3.86 -3.77 7.68
N ARG A 90 -4.77 -2.90 7.24
CA ARG A 90 -4.40 -1.67 6.51
C ARG A 90 -3.56 -0.73 7.35
N CYS A 91 -3.88 -0.59 8.64
CA CYS A 91 -3.09 0.23 9.56
C CYS A 91 -1.67 -0.33 9.71
N HIS A 92 -1.51 -1.64 9.93
CA HIS A 92 -0.18 -2.26 10.03
C HIS A 92 0.62 -2.13 8.72
N GLN A 93 -0.03 -2.24 7.55
CA GLN A 93 0.64 -1.97 6.27
C GLN A 93 1.17 -0.54 6.21
N ALA A 94 0.33 0.45 6.53
CA ALA A 94 0.70 1.86 6.49
C ALA A 94 1.72 2.27 7.56
N LEU A 95 1.80 1.51 8.66
CA LEU A 95 2.78 1.68 9.72
C LEU A 95 4.09 0.90 9.46
N TYR A 96 4.18 0.15 8.36
CA TYR A 96 5.34 -0.71 8.04
C TYR A 96 5.58 -1.83 9.06
N GLU A 97 4.52 -2.26 9.75
CA GLU A 97 4.54 -3.32 10.76
C GLU A 97 4.16 -4.66 10.11
N TRP A 98 5.14 -5.28 9.44
CA TRP A 98 4.88 -6.46 8.60
C TRP A 98 4.58 -7.73 9.39
N GLU A 99 5.17 -7.89 10.58
CA GLU A 99 4.99 -9.08 11.40
C GLU A 99 3.57 -9.17 11.99
N PRO A 100 3.01 -8.12 12.64
CA PRO A 100 1.60 -8.11 13.03
C PRO A 100 0.65 -8.29 11.84
N LEU A 101 0.95 -7.67 10.69
CA LEU A 101 0.16 -7.83 9.47
C LEU A 101 0.13 -9.29 9.01
N ARG A 102 1.30 -9.96 8.98
CA ARG A 102 1.42 -11.37 8.59
C ARG A 102 0.53 -12.26 9.44
N GLU A 103 0.52 -12.07 10.77
CA GLU A 103 -0.31 -12.87 11.66
C GLU A 103 -1.81 -12.69 11.38
N LEU A 104 -2.27 -11.44 11.20
CA LEU A 104 -3.67 -11.17 10.87
C LEU A 104 -4.08 -11.79 9.53
N VAL A 105 -3.20 -11.73 8.52
CA VAL A 105 -3.43 -12.36 7.21
C VAL A 105 -3.48 -13.88 7.38
N ARG A 106 -2.53 -14.47 8.11
CA ARG A 106 -2.44 -15.92 8.34
C ARG A 106 -3.71 -16.47 9.02
N GLU A 107 -4.22 -15.79 10.04
CA GLU A 107 -5.51 -16.14 10.67
C GLU A 107 -6.69 -16.16 9.68
N SER A 108 -6.59 -15.35 8.63
CA SER A 108 -7.64 -15.11 7.64
C SER A 108 -7.47 -15.95 6.37
N ASN A 109 -6.40 -16.76 6.25
CA ASN A 109 -6.09 -17.56 5.05
C ASN A 109 -7.19 -18.55 4.64
N HIS A 110 -8.06 -18.94 5.57
CA HIS A 110 -9.24 -19.73 5.26
C HIS A 110 -10.13 -19.07 4.20
N LEU A 111 -10.13 -17.73 4.09
CA LEU A 111 -10.86 -16.98 3.06
C LEU A 111 -10.32 -17.21 1.64
N LEU A 112 -9.04 -17.56 1.50
CA LEU A 112 -8.38 -17.82 0.22
C LEU A 112 -8.45 -19.30 -0.20
N PHE A 113 -8.27 -20.23 0.75
CA PHE A 113 -7.94 -21.63 0.40
C PHE A 113 -8.97 -22.69 0.81
N ASN A 114 -10.00 -22.36 1.60
CA ASN A 114 -11.00 -23.35 2.04
C ASN A 114 -12.28 -23.31 1.19
N ALA A 115 -12.35 -24.17 0.16
CA ALA A 115 -13.52 -24.30 -0.72
C ALA A 115 -14.78 -24.87 -0.04
N SER A 116 -14.66 -25.62 1.07
CA SER A 116 -15.81 -26.22 1.78
C SER A 116 -16.52 -25.25 2.75
N ALA A 117 -15.86 -24.18 3.16
CA ALA A 117 -16.47 -23.07 3.91
C ALA A 117 -17.43 -22.23 3.04
N ALA A 118 -17.33 -22.36 1.71
CA ALA A 118 -18.26 -21.75 0.75
C ALA A 118 -19.71 -22.26 0.87
N SER A 119 -19.95 -23.30 1.67
CA SER A 119 -21.31 -23.76 1.96
C SER A 119 -22.03 -22.92 3.02
N ASN A 120 -21.31 -22.17 3.88
CA ASN A 120 -21.91 -21.35 4.96
C ASN A 120 -21.32 -19.94 5.13
N ALA A 121 -20.19 -19.60 4.51
CA ALA A 121 -19.63 -18.25 4.51
C ALA A 121 -19.34 -17.82 3.06
N VAL A 122 -20.17 -16.93 2.53
CA VAL A 122 -19.86 -16.21 1.30
C VAL A 122 -18.73 -15.25 1.63
N SER A 123 -17.47 -15.70 1.53
CA SER A 123 -16.36 -14.75 1.45
C SER A 123 -16.59 -13.92 0.19
N THR A 124 -16.71 -12.60 0.33
CA THR A 124 -16.93 -11.75 -0.83
C THR A 124 -15.65 -11.77 -1.68
N ALA A 125 -15.77 -11.66 -3.01
CA ALA A 125 -14.60 -11.57 -3.89
C ALA A 125 -13.67 -10.42 -3.46
N GLU A 126 -14.26 -9.35 -2.94
CA GLU A 126 -13.58 -8.19 -2.35
C GLU A 126 -12.72 -8.56 -1.13
N GLN A 127 -13.22 -9.37 -0.20
CA GLN A 127 -12.43 -9.84 0.95
C GLN A 127 -11.18 -10.61 0.52
N ARG A 128 -11.34 -11.51 -0.47
CA ARG A 128 -10.20 -12.28 -1.01
C ARG A 128 -9.20 -11.37 -1.70
N TYR A 129 -9.68 -10.41 -2.47
CA TYR A 129 -8.84 -9.43 -3.14
C TYR A 129 -7.99 -8.63 -2.14
N GLU A 130 -8.63 -8.02 -1.14
CA GLU A 130 -7.92 -7.24 -0.11
C GLU A 130 -6.92 -8.09 0.66
N LEU A 131 -7.33 -9.29 1.10
CA LEU A 131 -6.46 -10.20 1.84
C LEU A 131 -5.25 -10.65 1.00
N SER A 132 -5.44 -10.96 -0.28
CA SER A 132 -4.35 -11.37 -1.17
C SER A 132 -3.31 -10.25 -1.36
N LYS A 133 -3.74 -8.99 -1.49
CA LYS A 133 -2.86 -7.82 -1.60
C LYS A 133 -2.06 -7.58 -0.32
N LEU A 134 -2.74 -7.59 0.82
CA LEU A 134 -2.12 -7.37 2.13
C LEU A 134 -1.14 -8.51 2.47
N GLY A 135 -1.52 -9.74 2.16
CA GLY A 135 -0.65 -10.91 2.33
C GLY A 135 0.59 -10.85 1.44
N ALA A 136 0.43 -10.49 0.16
CA ALA A 136 1.57 -10.31 -0.74
C ALA A 136 2.51 -9.19 -0.26
N ALA A 137 1.97 -8.05 0.19
CA ALA A 137 2.79 -6.95 0.71
C ALA A 137 3.59 -7.37 1.96
N ALA A 138 2.96 -8.03 2.92
CA ALA A 138 3.63 -8.52 4.13
C ALA A 138 4.71 -9.56 3.80
N ALA A 139 4.36 -10.56 2.98
CA ALA A 139 5.29 -11.61 2.58
C ALA A 139 6.50 -11.03 1.83
N PHE A 140 6.28 -10.14 0.86
CA PHE A 140 7.36 -9.49 0.14
C PHE A 140 8.31 -8.72 1.05
N ASN A 141 7.78 -7.86 1.93
CA ASN A 141 8.61 -7.01 2.78
C ASN A 141 9.40 -7.80 3.83
N LEU A 142 8.83 -8.86 4.39
CA LEU A 142 9.55 -9.77 5.29
C LEU A 142 10.64 -10.55 4.54
N ALA A 143 10.34 -11.01 3.32
CA ALA A 143 11.28 -11.75 2.50
C ALA A 143 12.53 -10.92 2.14
N VAL A 144 12.36 -9.63 1.85
CA VAL A 144 13.48 -8.75 1.49
C VAL A 144 14.20 -8.15 2.70
N SER A 145 13.56 -8.07 3.88
CA SER A 145 14.23 -7.61 5.10
C SER A 145 15.14 -8.70 5.68
N GLY A 146 14.65 -9.94 5.73
CA GLY A 146 15.39 -11.09 6.24
C GLY A 146 15.71 -11.03 7.74
N ASP A 147 14.91 -10.28 8.51
CA ASP A 147 15.18 -10.01 9.94
C ASP A 147 14.91 -11.24 10.84
N ASP A 148 13.99 -12.11 10.46
CA ASP A 148 13.57 -13.29 11.22
C ASP A 148 14.31 -14.59 10.82
N GLY A 149 15.06 -14.55 9.71
CA GLY A 149 15.87 -15.68 9.22
C GLY A 149 15.12 -16.69 8.35
N ASP A 150 13.83 -16.48 8.08
CA ASP A 150 12.96 -17.41 7.35
C ASP A 150 12.67 -16.96 5.89
N GLU A 151 13.61 -16.25 5.27
CA GLU A 151 13.48 -15.57 3.94
C GLU A 151 12.74 -16.45 2.89
N GLU A 152 13.15 -17.71 2.74
CA GLU A 152 12.59 -18.67 1.76
C GLU A 152 11.12 -19.03 2.03
N GLU A 153 10.68 -19.02 3.30
CA GLU A 153 9.28 -19.23 3.63
C GLU A 153 8.44 -18.03 3.17
N HIS A 154 8.92 -16.80 3.38
CA HIS A 154 8.19 -15.60 2.94
C HIS A 154 8.10 -15.52 1.41
N TRP A 155 9.13 -15.93 0.67
CA TRP A 155 9.06 -16.00 -0.80
C TRP A 155 7.99 -17.00 -1.28
N LYS A 156 7.88 -18.16 -0.65
CA LYS A 156 6.80 -19.13 -0.95
C LYS A 156 5.42 -18.58 -0.62
N MET A 157 5.29 -17.88 0.50
CA MET A 157 4.04 -17.22 0.89
C MET A 157 3.67 -16.12 -0.09
N LEU A 158 4.64 -15.33 -0.57
CA LEU A 158 4.43 -14.32 -1.59
C LEU A 158 3.87 -14.94 -2.87
N GLN A 159 4.48 -16.03 -3.36
CA GLN A 159 3.98 -16.74 -4.54
C GLN A 159 2.52 -17.17 -4.35
N MET A 160 2.20 -17.79 -3.21
CA MET A 160 0.85 -18.23 -2.88
C MET A 160 -0.16 -17.08 -2.91
N TYR A 161 0.17 -15.92 -2.33
CA TYR A 161 -0.72 -14.76 -2.33
C TYR A 161 -0.86 -14.15 -3.73
N VAL A 162 0.23 -14.06 -4.50
CA VAL A 162 0.22 -13.53 -5.88
C VAL A 162 -0.64 -14.38 -6.82
N GLU A 163 -0.66 -15.70 -6.62
CA GLU A 163 -1.56 -16.61 -7.34
C GLU A 163 -3.04 -16.41 -6.98
N ALA A 164 -3.33 -15.96 -5.76
CA ALA A 164 -4.68 -15.66 -5.29
C ALA A 164 -5.18 -14.25 -5.65
N MET A 165 -4.28 -13.33 -6.07
CA MET A 165 -4.63 -11.97 -6.49
C MET A 165 -5.45 -11.97 -7.78
N GLU A 166 -6.22 -10.89 -7.98
CA GLU A 166 -6.97 -10.66 -9.22
C GLU A 166 -6.03 -10.68 -10.44
N PRO A 167 -6.28 -11.56 -11.43
CA PRO A 167 -5.45 -11.65 -12.62
C PRO A 167 -5.41 -10.34 -13.41
N GLY A 168 -4.21 -9.90 -13.76
CA GLY A 168 -4.03 -8.77 -14.67
C GLY A 168 -4.22 -7.40 -14.00
N CYS A 169 -4.07 -7.29 -12.68
CA CYS A 169 -3.92 -6.00 -12.00
C CYS A 169 -2.43 -5.60 -11.86
N ILE A 170 -2.15 -4.29 -11.78
CA ILE A 170 -0.78 -3.75 -11.67
C ILE A 170 -0.05 -4.33 -10.46
N ALA A 171 -0.70 -4.37 -9.30
CA ALA A 171 -0.11 -4.87 -8.06
C ALA A 171 0.35 -6.33 -8.18
N GLN A 172 -0.44 -7.19 -8.83
CA GLN A 172 -0.04 -8.58 -9.09
C GLN A 172 1.17 -8.63 -10.04
N GLY A 173 1.15 -7.82 -11.10
CA GLY A 173 2.25 -7.74 -12.06
C GLY A 173 3.58 -7.35 -11.40
N VAL A 174 3.57 -6.32 -10.55
CA VAL A 174 4.76 -5.89 -9.79
C VAL A 174 5.31 -7.02 -8.91
N MET A 175 4.45 -7.73 -8.17
CA MET A 175 4.89 -8.84 -7.33
C MET A 175 5.38 -10.05 -8.15
N ARG A 176 4.84 -10.29 -9.34
CA ARG A 176 5.37 -11.29 -10.29
C ARG A 176 6.76 -10.93 -10.80
N ILE A 177 7.04 -9.65 -11.02
CA ILE A 177 8.39 -9.19 -11.38
C ILE A 177 9.35 -9.46 -10.22
N ALA A 178 8.97 -9.12 -8.98
CA ALA A 178 9.78 -9.39 -7.80
C ALA A 178 10.10 -10.89 -7.64
N LEU A 179 9.10 -11.77 -7.79
CA LEU A 179 9.28 -13.22 -7.79
C LEU A 179 10.23 -13.70 -8.91
N ALA A 180 10.07 -13.18 -10.13
CA ALA A 180 10.94 -13.53 -11.25
C ALA A 180 12.39 -13.07 -11.03
N VAL A 181 12.60 -11.89 -10.44
CA VAL A 181 13.93 -11.39 -10.07
C VAL A 181 14.56 -12.27 -9.00
N HIS A 182 13.80 -12.63 -7.95
CA HIS A 182 14.24 -13.54 -6.90
C HIS A 182 14.65 -14.91 -7.44
N ASN A 183 13.85 -15.49 -8.34
CA ASN A 183 14.12 -16.79 -8.97
C ASN A 183 15.19 -16.75 -10.08
N HIS A 184 15.82 -15.59 -10.33
CA HIS A 184 16.74 -15.35 -11.44
C HIS A 184 16.14 -15.60 -12.84
N GLU A 185 14.82 -15.53 -12.97
CA GLU A 185 14.06 -15.65 -14.22
C GLU A 185 13.95 -14.28 -14.93
N PHE A 186 15.09 -13.65 -15.18
CA PHE A 186 15.15 -12.25 -15.63
C PHE A 186 14.40 -11.96 -16.93
N ALA A 187 14.39 -12.90 -17.88
CA ALA A 187 13.63 -12.76 -19.12
C ALA A 187 12.12 -12.73 -18.88
N VAL A 188 11.62 -13.50 -17.91
CA VAL A 188 10.21 -13.50 -17.48
C VAL A 188 9.90 -12.20 -16.75
N GLY A 189 10.82 -11.74 -15.87
CA GLY A 189 10.72 -10.46 -15.20
C GLY A 189 10.54 -9.30 -16.19
N GLN A 190 11.36 -9.25 -17.25
CA GLN A 190 11.25 -8.22 -18.28
C GLN A 190 9.90 -8.24 -19.00
N GLN A 191 9.37 -9.43 -19.32
CA GLN A 191 8.04 -9.54 -19.94
C GLN A 191 6.93 -8.96 -19.07
N TYR A 192 6.96 -9.24 -17.76
CA TYR A 192 6.00 -8.65 -16.83
C TYR A 192 6.19 -7.13 -16.69
N ILE A 193 7.43 -6.63 -16.69
CA ILE A 193 7.71 -5.18 -16.69
C ILE A 193 7.03 -4.51 -17.89
N ASP A 194 7.15 -5.06 -19.09
CA ASP A 194 6.55 -4.50 -20.30
C ASP A 194 5.01 -4.49 -20.24
N VAL A 195 4.41 -5.54 -19.68
CA VAL A 195 2.96 -5.62 -19.44
C VAL A 195 2.50 -4.55 -18.45
N VAL A 196 3.14 -4.48 -17.28
CA VAL A 196 2.76 -3.50 -16.23
C VAL A 196 2.99 -2.07 -16.71
N ARG A 197 4.07 -1.80 -17.43
CA ARG A 197 4.34 -0.49 -18.05
C ARG A 197 3.23 -0.07 -19.00
N SER A 198 2.73 -1.00 -19.81
CA SER A 198 1.63 -0.73 -20.74
C SER A 198 0.33 -0.39 -19.99
N MET A 199 0.07 -1.08 -18.88
CA MET A 199 -1.09 -0.79 -18.02
C MET A 199 -0.99 0.59 -17.36
N ILE A 200 0.15 0.90 -16.74
CA ILE A 200 0.39 2.23 -16.13
C ILE A 200 0.29 3.32 -17.19
N GLY A 201 0.82 3.10 -18.40
CA GLY A 201 0.73 4.05 -19.51
C GLY A 201 -0.71 4.37 -19.92
N ALA A 202 -1.60 3.36 -19.91
CA ALA A 202 -3.02 3.55 -20.19
C ALA A 202 -3.71 4.39 -19.11
N GLU A 203 -3.48 4.10 -17.83
CA GLU A 203 -4.03 4.87 -16.70
C GLU A 203 -3.47 6.30 -16.66
N LEU A 204 -2.17 6.46 -16.91
CA LEU A 204 -1.50 7.75 -16.90
C LEU A 204 -2.04 8.67 -17.99
N THR A 205 -2.28 8.13 -19.19
CA THR A 205 -2.86 8.90 -20.31
C THR A 205 -4.24 9.47 -19.96
N ALA A 206 -5.03 8.74 -19.17
CA ALA A 206 -6.33 9.21 -18.70
C ALA A 206 -6.23 10.32 -17.64
N LEU A 207 -5.19 10.30 -16.78
CA LEU A 207 -5.09 11.17 -15.60
C LEU A 207 -4.18 12.39 -15.78
N VAL A 208 -3.17 12.33 -16.65
CA VAL A 208 -2.13 13.37 -16.77
C VAL A 208 -2.70 14.73 -17.21
N GLY A 209 -3.84 14.72 -17.91
CA GLY A 209 -4.54 15.93 -18.31
C GLY A 209 -5.30 16.64 -17.17
N GLU A 210 -5.52 15.97 -16.04
CA GLU A 210 -6.29 16.52 -14.92
C GLU A 210 -5.40 17.24 -13.91
N SER A 211 -4.35 16.58 -13.42
CA SER A 211 -3.32 17.21 -12.58
C SER A 211 -2.13 16.26 -12.38
N TYR A 212 -0.93 16.82 -12.32
CA TYR A 212 0.27 16.05 -11.96
C TYR A 212 0.13 15.33 -10.61
N LYS A 213 -0.54 15.96 -9.63
CA LYS A 213 -0.75 15.39 -8.29
C LYS A 213 -1.50 14.05 -8.33
N ARG A 214 -2.52 13.91 -9.19
CA ARG A 214 -3.27 12.65 -9.35
C ARG A 214 -2.46 11.58 -10.08
N ALA A 215 -1.57 12.00 -10.99
CA ALA A 215 -0.70 11.12 -11.73
C ALA A 215 0.55 10.69 -10.95
N TYR A 216 0.85 11.32 -9.80
CA TYR A 216 2.13 11.13 -9.12
C TYR A 216 2.35 9.69 -8.64
N GLY A 217 1.33 9.03 -8.09
CA GLY A 217 1.44 7.61 -7.71
C GLY A 217 1.79 6.70 -8.90
N LEU A 218 1.25 6.99 -10.09
CA LEU A 218 1.63 6.27 -11.31
C LEU A 218 3.06 6.57 -11.77
N MET A 219 3.56 7.79 -11.53
CA MET A 219 4.96 8.14 -11.78
C MET A 219 5.91 7.38 -10.86
N VAL A 220 5.55 7.21 -9.59
CA VAL A 220 6.28 6.34 -8.64
C VAL A 220 6.25 4.89 -9.12
N GLY A 221 5.11 4.39 -9.59
CA GLY A 221 5.02 3.06 -10.21
C GLY A 221 5.93 2.89 -11.43
N LEU A 222 6.03 3.89 -12.32
CA LEU A 222 6.99 3.86 -13.44
C LEU A 222 8.44 3.86 -12.95
N GLN A 223 8.76 4.64 -11.91
CA GLN A 223 10.08 4.65 -11.28
C GLN A 223 10.42 3.26 -10.72
N GLN A 224 9.49 2.59 -10.04
CA GLN A 224 9.68 1.21 -9.57
C GLN A 224 10.02 0.26 -10.71
N LEU A 225 9.31 0.34 -11.84
CA LEU A 225 9.60 -0.50 -13.01
C LEU A 225 11.00 -0.25 -13.58
N VAL A 226 11.44 1.01 -13.65
CA VAL A 226 12.80 1.35 -14.09
C VAL A 226 13.84 0.78 -13.13
N GLU A 227 13.60 0.88 -11.82
CA GLU A 227 14.51 0.31 -10.83
C GLU A 227 14.58 -1.22 -10.94
N LEU A 228 13.45 -1.90 -11.18
CA LEU A 228 13.42 -3.35 -11.42
C LEU A 228 14.19 -3.77 -12.69
N GLU A 229 14.11 -2.98 -13.78
CA GLU A 229 14.95 -3.21 -14.97
C GLU A 229 16.43 -3.05 -14.68
N GLU A 230 16.80 -2.07 -13.85
CA GLU A 230 18.18 -1.85 -13.44
C GLU A 230 18.69 -2.99 -12.55
N ILE A 231 17.84 -3.58 -11.69
CA ILE A 231 18.16 -4.79 -10.93
C ILE A 231 18.43 -5.95 -11.88
N ILE A 232 17.57 -6.15 -12.88
CA ILE A 232 17.76 -7.17 -13.92
C ILE A 232 19.09 -6.93 -14.66
N LEU A 233 19.33 -5.70 -15.12
CA LEU A 233 20.54 -5.35 -15.88
C LEU A 233 21.81 -5.52 -15.03
N HIS A 234 21.77 -5.13 -13.76
CA HIS A 234 22.87 -5.32 -12.83
C HIS A 234 23.23 -6.81 -12.68
N ASN A 235 22.23 -7.68 -12.58
CA ASN A 235 22.44 -9.12 -12.46
C ASN A 235 22.94 -9.77 -13.77
N VAL A 236 22.39 -9.37 -14.92
CA VAL A 236 22.75 -9.94 -16.22
C VAL A 236 24.09 -9.40 -16.75
N SER A 237 24.37 -8.12 -16.52
CA SER A 237 25.58 -7.45 -16.99
C SER A 237 26.15 -6.47 -15.95
N PRO A 238 26.80 -6.98 -14.89
CA PRO A 238 27.37 -6.15 -13.83
C PRO A 238 28.41 -5.13 -14.33
N SER A 239 29.07 -5.41 -15.46
CA SER A 239 30.01 -4.47 -16.09
C SER A 239 29.32 -3.25 -16.71
N THR A 240 28.09 -3.41 -17.20
CA THR A 240 27.30 -2.34 -17.79
C THR A 240 26.72 -1.43 -16.71
N LEU A 241 26.19 -2.04 -15.64
CA LEU A 241 25.64 -1.33 -14.50
C LEU A 241 26.21 -1.89 -13.18
N PRO A 242 27.42 -1.43 -12.77
CA PRO A 242 28.02 -1.85 -11.50
C PRO A 242 27.23 -1.39 -10.29
N ARG A 243 27.38 -2.10 -9.17
CA ARG A 243 26.66 -1.83 -7.91
C ARG A 243 26.78 -0.38 -7.44
N ASP A 244 27.98 0.19 -7.44
CA ASP A 244 28.20 1.57 -6.96
C ASP A 244 27.48 2.61 -7.83
N ARG A 245 27.40 2.35 -9.14
CA ARG A 245 26.65 3.19 -10.08
C ARG A 245 25.14 3.05 -9.85
N LEU A 246 24.66 1.82 -9.66
CA LEU A 246 23.26 1.53 -9.35
C LEU A 246 22.79 2.29 -8.10
N ILE A 247 23.54 2.15 -7.00
CA ILE A 247 23.28 2.85 -5.74
C ILE A 247 23.25 4.36 -5.94
N THR A 248 24.19 4.90 -6.71
CA THR A 248 24.25 6.35 -6.98
C THR A 248 23.04 6.85 -7.76
N LEU A 249 22.59 6.09 -8.76
CA LEU A 249 21.40 6.43 -9.54
C LEU A 249 20.12 6.41 -8.70
N TRP A 250 19.98 5.42 -7.81
CA TRP A 250 18.83 5.32 -6.90
C TRP A 250 18.80 6.45 -5.89
N ARG A 251 19.93 6.77 -5.25
CA ARG A 251 20.01 7.92 -4.32
C ARG A 251 19.60 9.23 -4.98
N ASN A 252 20.16 9.53 -6.15
CA ASN A 252 19.84 10.76 -6.87
C ASN A 252 18.36 10.85 -7.27
N ARG A 253 17.71 9.71 -7.55
CA ARG A 253 16.28 9.69 -7.89
C ARG A 253 15.39 9.79 -6.65
N LEU A 254 15.78 9.15 -5.54
CA LEU A 254 15.09 9.27 -4.26
C LEU A 254 15.11 10.72 -3.74
N ASP A 255 16.23 11.43 -3.90
CA ASP A 255 16.36 12.86 -3.56
C ASP A 255 15.39 13.76 -4.35
N GLY A 256 15.00 13.32 -5.55
CA GLY A 256 14.03 14.01 -6.40
C GLY A 256 12.57 13.62 -6.16
N CYS A 257 12.32 12.60 -5.33
CA CYS A 257 10.96 12.18 -4.98
C CYS A 257 10.35 13.10 -3.92
N GLU A 258 9.02 13.09 -3.83
CA GLU A 258 8.31 13.76 -2.75
C GLU A 258 8.82 13.22 -1.41
N ARG A 259 8.95 14.11 -0.42
CA ARG A 259 9.39 13.75 0.93
C ARG A 259 8.22 13.14 1.69
N ASP A 260 7.81 11.98 1.22
CA ASP A 260 6.70 11.20 1.71
C ASP A 260 7.20 9.79 2.01
N LEU A 261 6.87 9.29 3.21
CA LEU A 261 7.36 8.01 3.67
C LEU A 261 6.85 6.86 2.80
N ASP A 262 5.62 6.95 2.30
CA ASP A 262 5.01 5.89 1.51
C ASP A 262 5.68 5.74 0.15
N VAL A 263 5.94 6.88 -0.50
CA VAL A 263 6.73 6.92 -1.75
C VAL A 263 8.12 6.30 -1.55
N TRP A 264 8.79 6.65 -0.44
CA TRP A 264 10.15 6.18 -0.20
C TRP A 264 10.18 4.69 0.10
N MET A 265 9.27 4.20 0.94
CA MET A 265 9.20 2.78 1.29
C MET A 265 8.83 1.92 0.09
N GLU A 266 7.93 2.38 -0.77
CA GLU A 266 7.60 1.70 -2.04
C GLU A 266 8.82 1.48 -2.95
N LEU A 267 9.74 2.45 -3.01
CA LEU A 267 10.97 2.35 -3.80
C LEU A 267 12.02 1.49 -3.08
N LEU A 268 12.26 1.76 -1.80
CA LEU A 268 13.28 1.07 -0.99
C LEU A 268 13.02 -0.43 -0.90
N SER A 269 11.77 -0.86 -0.77
CA SER A 269 11.41 -2.28 -0.74
C SER A 269 11.75 -2.99 -2.06
N MET A 270 11.64 -2.30 -3.21
CA MET A 270 12.05 -2.88 -4.51
C MET A 270 13.57 -2.96 -4.61
N GLN A 271 14.28 -1.91 -4.18
CA GLN A 271 15.75 -1.89 -4.17
C GLN A 271 16.35 -2.99 -3.28
N ALA A 272 15.62 -3.38 -2.23
CA ALA A 272 15.99 -4.46 -1.32
C ALA A 272 16.18 -5.82 -2.03
N LEU A 273 15.57 -6.01 -3.21
CA LEU A 273 15.81 -7.19 -4.06
C LEU A 273 17.27 -7.35 -4.52
N ALA A 274 18.03 -6.24 -4.62
CA ALA A 274 19.42 -6.26 -5.05
C ALA A 274 20.40 -5.94 -3.92
N ILE A 275 19.99 -5.12 -2.95
CA ILE A 275 20.88 -4.58 -1.91
C ILE A 275 20.14 -4.56 -0.58
N LYS A 276 20.64 -5.27 0.43
CA LYS A 276 20.03 -5.30 1.77
C LYS A 276 19.85 -3.88 2.32
N LEU A 277 18.67 -3.63 2.92
CA LEU A 277 18.21 -2.34 3.43
C LEU A 277 19.19 -1.58 4.36
N PRO A 278 20.02 -2.21 5.24
CA PRO A 278 20.99 -1.47 6.06
C PRO A 278 22.00 -0.66 5.24
N ASP A 279 22.41 -1.18 4.08
CA ASP A 279 23.30 -0.48 3.14
C ASP A 279 22.59 0.70 2.44
N ASN A 280 21.26 0.64 2.37
CA ASN A 280 20.40 1.59 1.66
C ASN A 280 19.82 2.67 2.59
N VAL A 281 19.61 2.37 3.89
CA VAL A 281 19.15 3.34 4.89
C VAL A 281 20.30 4.20 5.42
N HIS A 282 21.51 3.63 5.61
CA HIS A 282 22.70 4.44 5.93
C HIS A 282 23.09 5.40 4.79
N ALA A 283 22.62 5.14 3.57
CA ALA A 283 22.70 6.06 2.46
C ALA A 283 21.73 7.24 2.57
N ALA A 284 20.48 6.96 2.97
CA ALA A 284 19.41 7.94 3.08
C ALA A 284 19.52 8.81 4.34
N GLN A 285 20.09 8.29 5.44
CA GLN A 285 20.30 8.99 6.72
C GLN A 285 21.38 10.10 6.70
N LYS A 286 21.99 10.40 5.56
CA LYS A 286 22.93 11.53 5.40
C LYS A 286 22.26 12.83 4.90
N LEU A 287 20.92 12.89 4.90
CA LEU A 287 20.09 14.05 4.62
C LEU A 287 19.21 14.40 5.83
#